data_AF-A0A498GB20-F1
#
_entry.id   AF-A0A498GB20-F1
#
_cell.length_a   1.000
_cell.length_b   1.000
_cell.length_c   1.000
_cell.angle_alpha   90.00
_cell.angle_beta   90.00
_cell.angle_gamma   90.00
#
_symmetry.space_group_name_H-M   'P 1'
#
loop_
_entity.id
_entity.type
_entity.pdbx_description
1 polymer ?
#
loop_
_entity_poly.entity_id
_entity_poly.type
_entity_poly.pdbx_seq_one_letter_code
_entity_poly.pdbx_strand_id
1 'polypeptide(L)'
;MELGSADAFDRMGTLGVEEEFYIVDERGYPASGISDLVYDHPPGGILEDRIDHELFQFTIETQTPLIEDVDAVEGTVREVREALVDHAAEHGYRIAAAGLHPAAKWRELDHATKPRYKSQLDRIQYPQHRNTTAGLHVHVGVDDADKATWIANELRWYLPPVLALSVNSPFWNGFDTGLASARAKIFEALPNTGMPTYFEDFETYQQFERKMVELGSIEDRGELWYDVRPHTGHGTVEVRTPDAQTDPAATVAFVEYVHALVEDLAARYEDGESGTDIRREILDANKWHAIRYGYDASFITRDVEDTITLGEFVAAESDRLGIDSLRTRFEMESGAAWQRRIHEEEGLDALCEALCLD
;
A
#
# COMPACT_ATOMS: atom_id res chain seq x y z
N MET A 1 -11.14 -17.72 16.02
CA MET A 1 -10.89 -16.53 15.18
C MET A 1 -11.90 -15.49 15.60
N GLU A 2 -11.42 -14.38 16.15
CA GLU A 2 -12.30 -13.22 16.37
C GLU A 2 -12.64 -12.66 15.00
N LEU A 3 -13.92 -12.68 14.65
CA LEU A 3 -14.46 -11.90 13.55
C LEU A 3 -14.52 -10.44 14.00
N GLY A 4 -14.38 -9.51 13.07
CA GLY A 4 -14.53 -8.10 13.42
C GLY A 4 -15.97 -7.72 13.73
N SER A 5 -16.14 -6.62 14.45
CA SER A 5 -17.46 -6.10 14.84
C SER A 5 -17.69 -4.74 14.21
N ALA A 6 -18.96 -4.39 14.01
CA ALA A 6 -19.35 -3.01 13.73
C ALA A 6 -18.90 -2.06 14.85
N ASP A 7 -18.79 -2.56 16.10
CA ASP A 7 -18.35 -1.78 17.26
C ASP A 7 -16.91 -1.27 17.16
N ALA A 8 -16.10 -1.82 16.25
CA ALA A 8 -14.74 -1.32 16.03
C ALA A 8 -14.73 0.06 15.36
N PHE A 9 -15.79 0.41 14.63
CA PHE A 9 -15.92 1.67 13.90
C PHE A 9 -16.50 2.74 14.83
N ASP A 10 -15.66 3.32 15.69
CA ASP A 10 -16.08 4.24 16.77
C ASP A 10 -15.34 5.58 16.77
N ARG A 11 -14.35 5.77 15.90
CA ARG A 11 -13.48 6.95 15.86
C ARG A 11 -13.25 7.42 14.43
N MET A 12 -13.71 8.63 14.12
CA MET A 12 -13.47 9.28 12.84
C MET A 12 -12.10 9.96 12.80
N GLY A 13 -11.41 9.85 11.66
CA GLY A 13 -10.30 10.73 11.29
C GLY A 13 -8.94 10.39 11.89
N THR A 14 -8.83 9.36 12.74
CA THR A 14 -7.53 8.86 13.20
C THR A 14 -6.76 8.17 12.08
N LEU A 15 -5.44 8.19 12.13
CA LEU A 15 -4.56 7.64 11.12
C LEU A 15 -3.65 6.53 11.65
N GLY A 16 -3.40 5.55 10.80
CA GLY A 16 -2.33 4.57 10.93
C GLY A 16 -1.66 4.37 9.57
N VAL A 17 -0.34 4.28 9.56
CA VAL A 17 0.44 4.09 8.33
C VAL A 17 1.30 2.84 8.48
N GLU A 18 1.23 1.96 7.49
CA GLU A 18 2.10 0.79 7.39
C GLU A 18 2.98 0.95 6.15
N GLU A 19 4.28 0.76 6.34
CA GLU A 19 5.26 0.81 5.26
C GLU A 19 6.07 -0.48 5.23
N GLU A 20 6.13 -1.09 4.04
CA GLU A 20 6.95 -2.26 3.78
C GLU A 20 8.27 -1.83 3.12
N PHE A 21 9.38 -2.39 3.57
CA PHE A 21 10.74 -2.08 3.13
C PHE A 21 11.54 -3.34 2.83
N TYR A 22 12.71 -3.15 2.21
CA TYR A 22 13.68 -4.20 1.95
C TYR A 22 14.91 -4.06 2.84
N ILE A 23 15.26 -5.15 3.50
CA ILE A 23 16.55 -5.31 4.17
C ILE A 23 17.59 -5.61 3.10
N VAL A 24 18.66 -4.82 3.07
CA VAL A 24 19.71 -4.92 2.06
C VAL A 24 21.11 -4.89 2.68
N ASP A 25 22.09 -5.42 1.94
CA ASP A 25 23.49 -5.39 2.32
C ASP A 25 24.13 -4.01 2.10
N GLU A 26 25.44 -3.89 2.37
CA GLU A 26 26.20 -2.64 2.19
C GLU A 26 26.13 -2.08 0.76
N ARG A 27 25.82 -2.90 -0.24
CA ARG A 27 25.72 -2.56 -1.66
C ARG A 27 24.28 -2.32 -2.12
N GLY A 28 23.30 -2.38 -1.22
CA GLY A 28 21.88 -2.24 -1.56
C GLY A 28 21.27 -3.49 -2.18
N TYR A 29 21.86 -4.68 -2.03
CA TYR A 29 21.28 -5.93 -2.53
C TYR A 29 20.46 -6.64 -1.45
N PRO A 30 19.34 -7.33 -1.81
CA PRO A 30 18.49 -8.03 -0.83
C PRO A 30 19.28 -8.97 0.09
N ALA A 31 19.06 -8.82 1.40
CA ALA A 31 19.71 -9.61 2.43
C ALA A 31 18.68 -10.17 3.42
N SER A 32 18.80 -11.45 3.75
CA SER A 32 17.95 -12.09 4.77
C SER A 32 18.36 -11.58 6.16
N GLY A 33 17.57 -10.68 6.74
CA GLY A 33 17.89 -10.02 8.02
C GLY A 33 16.78 -10.04 9.09
N ILE A 34 15.60 -10.61 8.79
CA ILE A 34 14.48 -10.65 9.78
C ILE A 34 14.89 -11.30 11.10
N SER A 35 15.72 -12.36 11.07
CA SER A 35 16.13 -13.03 12.33
C SER A 35 16.76 -12.03 13.28
N ASP A 36 17.71 -11.25 12.77
CA ASP A 36 18.48 -10.31 13.55
C ASP A 36 17.62 -9.12 13.99
N LEU A 37 16.83 -8.55 13.06
CA LEU A 37 16.11 -7.30 13.28
C LEU A 37 14.77 -7.44 14.02
N VAL A 38 14.11 -8.59 13.92
CA VAL A 38 12.73 -8.78 14.44
C VAL A 38 12.70 -9.79 15.60
N TYR A 39 13.48 -10.87 15.55
CA TYR A 39 13.40 -11.94 16.55
C TYR A 39 14.48 -11.86 17.62
N ASP A 40 15.73 -11.75 17.19
CA ASP A 40 16.87 -11.84 18.08
C ASP A 40 17.11 -10.50 18.80
N HIS A 41 16.86 -9.39 18.10
CA HIS A 41 17.02 -8.04 18.64
C HIS A 41 15.83 -7.15 18.23
N PRO A 42 14.64 -7.36 18.81
CA PRO A 42 13.51 -6.47 18.54
C PRO A 42 13.84 -5.03 18.98
N PRO A 43 13.52 -4.01 18.16
CA PRO A 43 13.78 -2.62 18.48
C PRO A 43 12.88 -2.14 19.63
N GLY A 44 13.35 -1.12 20.36
CA GLY A 44 12.53 -0.39 21.34
C GLY A 44 11.98 0.92 20.78
N GLY A 45 11.45 1.77 21.67
CA GLY A 45 11.03 3.13 21.30
C GLY A 45 9.80 3.13 20.41
N ILE A 46 9.79 3.96 19.37
CA ILE A 46 8.64 4.10 18.48
C ILE A 46 8.29 2.82 17.70
N LEU A 47 9.30 1.95 17.47
CA LEU A 47 9.14 0.67 16.78
C LEU A 47 8.75 -0.50 17.70
N GLU A 48 8.69 -0.29 19.03
CA GLU A 48 8.32 -1.36 19.97
C GLU A 48 6.93 -1.91 19.63
N ASP A 49 6.85 -3.24 19.40
CA ASP A 49 5.67 -3.97 18.93
C ASP A 49 5.06 -3.46 17.61
N ARG A 50 5.80 -2.67 16.82
CA ARG A 50 5.38 -2.05 15.55
C ARG A 50 6.30 -2.37 14.38
N ILE A 51 7.08 -3.44 14.52
CA ILE A 51 7.86 -4.02 13.45
C ILE A 51 7.42 -5.47 13.28
N ASP A 52 6.99 -5.82 12.08
CA ASP A 52 6.75 -7.20 11.70
C ASP A 52 7.52 -7.50 10.41
N HIS A 53 7.23 -8.64 9.83
CA HIS A 53 7.93 -9.13 8.66
C HIS A 53 6.97 -9.85 7.75
N GLU A 54 7.39 -9.97 6.50
CA GLU A 54 6.62 -10.60 5.45
C GLU A 54 7.11 -12.02 5.12
N LEU A 55 6.50 -12.63 4.11
CA LEU A 55 6.86 -13.98 3.66
C LEU A 55 8.36 -14.15 3.37
N PHE A 56 8.99 -13.15 2.76
CA PHE A 56 10.39 -13.22 2.35
C PHE A 56 11.32 -12.67 3.43
N GLN A 57 12.48 -13.31 3.63
CA GLN A 57 13.36 -12.97 4.75
C GLN A 57 14.06 -11.60 4.70
N PHE A 58 13.85 -10.88 3.60
CA PHE A 58 14.41 -9.56 3.35
C PHE A 58 13.34 -8.47 3.33
N THR A 59 12.07 -8.78 3.63
CA THR A 59 10.99 -7.78 3.66
C THR A 59 10.55 -7.54 5.10
N ILE A 60 10.53 -6.27 5.49
CA ILE A 60 10.18 -5.81 6.83
C ILE A 60 9.04 -4.81 6.74
N GLU A 61 8.12 -4.85 7.70
CA GLU A 61 6.99 -3.92 7.80
C GLU A 61 7.13 -3.11 9.07
N THR A 62 6.92 -1.80 8.98
CA THR A 62 6.77 -0.93 10.15
C THR A 62 5.40 -0.30 10.18
N GLN A 63 4.90 -0.07 11.40
CA GLN A 63 3.61 0.58 11.64
C GLN A 63 3.82 1.85 12.46
N THR A 64 3.13 2.93 12.13
CA THR A 64 3.12 4.11 13.00
C THR A 64 2.35 3.81 14.29
N PRO A 65 2.64 4.50 15.40
CA PRO A 65 1.65 4.68 16.45
C PRO A 65 0.34 5.27 15.89
N LEU A 66 -0.74 5.19 16.68
CA LEU A 66 -1.98 5.87 16.32
C LEU A 66 -1.73 7.37 16.22
N ILE A 67 -2.04 7.95 15.06
CA ILE A 67 -1.92 9.39 14.80
C ILE A 67 -3.32 9.99 14.94
N GLU A 68 -3.50 10.91 15.89
CA GLU A 68 -4.80 11.55 16.13
C GLU A 68 -4.98 12.86 15.34
N ASP A 69 -3.88 13.43 14.85
CA ASP A 69 -3.86 14.70 14.14
C ASP A 69 -3.05 14.56 12.85
N VAL A 70 -3.62 14.94 11.72
CA VAL A 70 -2.98 14.85 10.40
C VAL A 70 -1.69 15.68 10.35
N ASP A 71 -1.61 16.77 11.11
CA ASP A 71 -0.41 17.62 11.20
C ASP A 71 0.80 16.87 11.79
N ALA A 72 0.57 15.76 12.51
CA ALA A 72 1.63 14.95 13.10
C ALA A 72 2.16 13.85 12.15
N VAL A 73 1.56 13.67 10.97
CA VAL A 73 1.89 12.58 10.04
C VAL A 73 3.35 12.66 9.58
N GLU A 74 3.80 13.85 9.13
CA GLU A 74 5.17 13.99 8.62
C GLU A 74 6.21 13.64 9.68
N GLY A 75 6.07 14.19 10.89
CA GLY A 75 7.00 13.93 11.98
C GLY A 75 7.02 12.45 12.36
N THR A 76 5.85 11.82 12.47
CA THR A 76 5.73 10.42 12.87
C THR A 76 6.30 9.46 11.83
N VAL A 77 6.01 9.67 10.55
CA VAL A 77 6.54 8.83 9.45
C VAL A 77 8.07 8.92 9.40
N ARG A 78 8.63 10.13 9.54
CA ARG A 78 10.09 10.31 9.57
C ARG A 78 10.73 9.62 10.78
N GLU A 79 10.16 9.80 11.97
CA GLU A 79 10.69 9.20 13.20
C GLU A 79 10.69 7.65 13.14
N VAL A 80 9.63 7.04 12.59
CA VAL A 80 9.56 5.58 12.38
C VAL A 80 10.62 5.11 11.39
N ARG A 81 10.78 5.81 10.26
CA ARG A 81 11.80 5.47 9.24
C ARG A 81 13.22 5.63 9.77
N GLU A 82 13.50 6.73 10.46
CA GLU A 82 14.81 6.99 11.09
C GLU A 82 15.13 5.89 12.11
N ALA A 83 14.18 5.54 12.98
CA ALA A 83 14.36 4.45 13.93
C ALA A 83 14.62 3.10 13.24
N LEU A 84 13.99 2.84 12.10
CA LEU A 84 14.19 1.60 11.34
C LEU A 84 15.59 1.56 10.70
N VAL A 85 16.03 2.68 10.11
CA VAL A 85 17.37 2.81 9.51
C VAL A 85 18.45 2.66 10.57
N ASP A 86 18.32 3.36 11.70
CA ASP A 86 19.26 3.26 12.83
C ASP A 86 19.35 1.83 13.35
N HIS A 87 18.21 1.18 13.58
CA HIS A 87 18.15 -0.21 14.02
C HIS A 87 18.82 -1.16 13.03
N ALA A 88 18.53 -1.03 11.73
CA ALA A 88 19.17 -1.85 10.71
C ALA A 88 20.70 -1.66 10.68
N ALA A 89 21.16 -0.41 10.80
CA ALA A 89 22.58 -0.07 10.78
C ALA A 89 23.34 -0.64 11.98
N GLU A 90 22.74 -0.64 13.19
CA GLU A 90 23.32 -1.26 14.39
C GLU A 90 23.58 -2.77 14.21
N HIS A 91 22.81 -3.42 13.34
CA HIS A 91 22.90 -4.84 13.02
C HIS A 91 23.64 -5.13 11.69
N GLY A 92 24.24 -4.12 11.05
CA GLY A 92 25.05 -4.27 9.85
C GLY A 92 24.26 -4.41 8.55
N TYR A 93 23.00 -3.97 8.55
CA TYR A 93 22.13 -3.91 7.39
C TYR A 93 21.84 -2.47 6.98
N ARG A 94 21.32 -2.32 5.77
CA ARG A 94 20.70 -1.08 5.28
C ARG A 94 19.25 -1.35 4.92
N ILE A 95 18.48 -0.28 4.74
CA ILE A 95 17.07 -0.35 4.34
C ILE A 95 16.91 0.29 2.97
N ALA A 96 16.16 -0.35 2.09
CA ALA A 96 15.79 0.18 0.79
C ALA A 96 14.26 0.19 0.61
N ALA A 97 13.76 1.14 -0.18
CA ALA A 97 12.33 1.36 -0.34
C ALA A 97 11.93 1.48 -1.82
N ALA A 98 11.10 0.56 -2.29
CA ALA A 98 10.49 0.56 -3.62
C ALA A 98 9.29 -0.38 -3.63
N GLY A 99 8.40 -0.30 -4.62
CA GLY A 99 7.32 -1.31 -4.72
C GLY A 99 7.82 -2.72 -5.07
N LEU A 100 8.95 -2.80 -5.78
CA LEU A 100 9.71 -4.01 -6.09
C LEU A 100 11.20 -3.67 -6.06
N HIS A 101 11.99 -4.46 -5.36
CA HIS A 101 13.45 -4.31 -5.39
C HIS A 101 14.00 -4.74 -6.77
N PRO A 102 14.73 -3.90 -7.50
CA PRO A 102 15.15 -4.18 -8.89
C PRO A 102 16.07 -5.40 -9.00
N ALA A 103 16.93 -5.63 -8.00
CA ALA A 103 17.84 -6.77 -7.93
C ALA A 103 17.22 -8.05 -7.32
N ALA A 104 16.00 -8.01 -6.78
CA ALA A 104 15.40 -9.18 -6.15
C ALA A 104 15.07 -10.28 -7.16
N LYS A 105 15.65 -11.46 -6.94
CA LYS A 105 15.38 -12.68 -7.70
C LYS A 105 14.72 -13.70 -6.80
N TRP A 106 13.39 -13.74 -6.79
CA TRP A 106 12.61 -14.53 -5.82
C TRP A 106 13.02 -16.01 -5.69
N ARG A 107 13.55 -16.63 -6.76
CA ARG A 107 14.03 -18.03 -6.74
C ARG A 107 15.29 -18.26 -5.89
N GLU A 108 16.03 -17.19 -5.62
CA GLU A 108 17.31 -17.19 -4.90
C GLU A 108 17.15 -16.68 -3.45
N LEU A 109 15.94 -16.24 -3.07
CA LEU A 109 15.65 -15.60 -1.78
C LEU A 109 14.98 -16.58 -0.81
N ASP A 110 15.30 -16.43 0.47
CA ASP A 110 14.76 -17.28 1.54
C ASP A 110 13.34 -16.86 1.93
N HIS A 111 12.47 -17.85 2.19
CA HIS A 111 11.18 -17.63 2.83
C HIS A 111 11.29 -17.75 4.35
N ALA A 112 10.47 -17.00 5.08
CA ALA A 112 10.27 -17.16 6.51
C ALA A 112 9.72 -18.57 6.83
N THR A 113 10.17 -19.15 7.96
CA THR A 113 9.90 -20.56 8.28
C THR A 113 8.73 -20.78 9.26
N LYS A 114 8.05 -19.69 9.67
CA LYS A 114 6.88 -19.73 10.57
C LYS A 114 5.73 -20.57 9.98
N PRO A 115 4.91 -21.24 10.82
CA PRO A 115 3.81 -22.08 10.34
C PRO A 115 2.82 -21.37 9.41
N ARG A 116 2.46 -20.10 9.68
CA ARG A 116 1.54 -19.31 8.84
C ARG A 116 2.00 -19.24 7.38
N TYR A 117 3.27 -18.95 7.16
CA TYR A 117 3.81 -18.80 5.80
C TYR A 117 3.95 -20.13 5.08
N LYS A 118 4.28 -21.20 5.80
CA LYS A 118 4.29 -22.55 5.21
C LYS A 118 2.89 -22.95 4.73
N SER A 119 1.87 -22.66 5.55
CA SER A 119 0.47 -22.89 5.18
C SER A 119 0.07 -22.08 3.95
N GLN A 120 0.42 -20.79 3.90
CA GLN A 120 0.15 -19.94 2.73
C GLN A 120 0.90 -20.42 1.47
N LEU A 121 2.17 -20.80 1.56
CA LEU A 121 2.93 -21.35 0.43
C LEU A 121 2.29 -22.63 -0.10
N ASP A 122 1.88 -23.53 0.80
CA ASP A 122 1.22 -24.78 0.44
C ASP A 122 -0.16 -24.54 -0.19
N ARG A 123 -0.93 -23.56 0.29
CA ARG A 123 -2.27 -23.25 -0.22
C ARG A 123 -2.27 -22.45 -1.53
N ILE A 124 -1.43 -21.42 -1.62
CA ILE A 124 -1.44 -20.43 -2.72
C ILE A 124 -0.48 -20.83 -3.84
N GLN A 125 0.60 -21.55 -3.52
CA GLN A 125 1.57 -22.06 -4.50
C GLN A 125 2.25 -20.92 -5.28
N TYR A 126 2.43 -21.11 -6.59
CA TYR A 126 3.32 -20.32 -7.45
C TYR A 126 3.16 -18.78 -7.34
N PRO A 127 1.94 -18.21 -7.22
CA PRO A 127 1.78 -16.79 -6.93
C PRO A 127 2.47 -16.30 -5.65
N GLN A 128 2.37 -17.04 -4.55
CA GLN A 128 2.96 -16.64 -3.27
C GLN A 128 4.49 -16.79 -3.28
N HIS A 129 5.00 -17.82 -3.95
CA HIS A 129 6.45 -18.04 -4.12
C HIS A 129 7.21 -16.91 -4.83
N ARG A 130 6.52 -15.95 -5.46
CA ARG A 130 7.13 -14.83 -6.18
C ARG A 130 6.72 -13.46 -5.64
N ASN A 131 5.98 -13.42 -4.54
CA ASN A 131 5.42 -12.20 -3.97
C ASN A 131 6.44 -11.41 -3.16
N THR A 132 7.31 -10.68 -3.85
CA THR A 132 8.40 -9.86 -3.27
C THR A 132 8.01 -8.39 -3.12
N THR A 133 6.71 -8.11 -3.05
CA THR A 133 6.15 -6.75 -3.11
C THR A 133 6.34 -6.01 -1.80
N ALA A 134 6.49 -4.69 -1.90
CA ALA A 134 6.46 -3.77 -0.76
C ALA A 134 5.45 -2.63 -1.03
N GLY A 135 4.53 -2.38 -0.12
CA GLY A 135 3.44 -1.40 -0.21
C GLY A 135 3.50 -0.29 0.81
N LEU A 136 2.61 0.67 0.60
CA LEU A 136 2.20 1.66 1.60
C LEU A 136 0.70 1.43 1.87
N HIS A 137 0.36 1.21 3.15
CA HIS A 137 -1.03 1.09 3.59
C HIS A 137 -1.40 2.28 4.46
N VAL A 138 -2.57 2.86 4.18
CA VAL A 138 -3.10 4.01 4.92
C VAL A 138 -4.43 3.61 5.53
N HIS A 139 -4.49 3.64 6.85
CA HIS A 139 -5.70 3.42 7.63
C HIS A 139 -6.27 4.76 8.07
N VAL A 140 -7.55 5.00 7.74
CA VAL A 140 -8.30 6.15 8.26
C VAL A 140 -9.46 5.62 9.10
N GLY A 141 -9.53 6.03 10.37
CA GLY A 141 -10.61 5.68 11.29
C GLY A 141 -11.95 6.21 10.79
N VAL A 142 -12.99 5.38 10.90
CA VAL A 142 -14.37 5.73 10.56
C VAL A 142 -15.27 5.32 11.72
N ASP A 143 -16.20 6.18 12.10
CA ASP A 143 -17.06 6.06 13.29
C ASP A 143 -18.42 5.39 13.03
N ASP A 144 -18.58 4.78 11.86
CA ASP A 144 -19.76 3.99 11.49
C ASP A 144 -19.39 2.93 10.45
N ALA A 145 -19.88 1.71 10.63
CA ALA A 145 -19.49 0.57 9.82
C ALA A 145 -20.10 0.59 8.40
N ASP A 146 -21.34 1.07 8.27
CA ASP A 146 -22.01 1.24 6.97
C ASP A 146 -21.38 2.40 6.19
N LYS A 147 -21.04 3.49 6.89
CA LYS A 147 -20.23 4.60 6.37
C LYS A 147 -18.89 4.09 5.85
N ALA A 148 -18.16 3.28 6.62
CA ALA A 148 -16.88 2.71 6.18
C ALA A 148 -17.02 1.86 4.91
N THR A 149 -18.11 1.08 4.81
CA THR A 149 -18.40 0.27 3.62
C THR A 149 -18.73 1.15 2.41
N TRP A 150 -19.54 2.19 2.61
CA TRP A 150 -19.87 3.17 1.58
C TRP A 150 -18.62 3.91 1.08
N ILE A 151 -17.77 4.40 1.99
CA ILE A 151 -16.52 5.07 1.66
C ILE A 151 -15.60 4.12 0.87
N ALA A 152 -15.44 2.88 1.31
CA ALA A 152 -14.65 1.88 0.58
C ALA A 152 -15.18 1.64 -0.84
N ASN A 153 -16.50 1.65 -1.04
CA ASN A 153 -17.10 1.54 -2.37
C ASN A 153 -16.77 2.74 -3.27
N GLU A 154 -16.81 3.97 -2.74
CA GLU A 154 -16.52 5.18 -3.50
C GLU A 154 -15.03 5.31 -3.81
N LEU A 155 -14.16 4.96 -2.85
CA LEU A 155 -12.71 5.00 -3.00
C LEU A 155 -12.20 4.21 -4.21
N ARG A 156 -12.89 3.13 -4.61
CA ARG A 156 -12.50 2.28 -5.74
C ARG A 156 -12.17 3.06 -7.02
N TRP A 157 -12.88 4.15 -7.32
CA TRP A 157 -12.59 4.98 -8.50
C TRP A 157 -11.36 5.87 -8.33
N TYR A 158 -11.03 6.28 -7.11
CA TYR A 158 -9.88 7.12 -6.78
C TYR A 158 -8.56 6.33 -6.66
N LEU A 159 -8.62 5.00 -6.47
CA LEU A 159 -7.41 4.18 -6.33
C LEU A 159 -6.49 4.22 -7.56
N PRO A 160 -6.99 4.11 -8.82
CA PRO A 160 -6.09 4.13 -9.97
C PRO A 160 -5.27 5.42 -10.13
N PRO A 161 -5.84 6.63 -9.99
CA PRO A 161 -5.04 7.86 -9.94
C PRO A 161 -3.98 7.87 -8.83
N VAL A 162 -4.31 7.38 -7.63
CA VAL A 162 -3.34 7.26 -6.51
C VAL A 162 -2.23 6.27 -6.85
N LEU A 163 -2.57 5.12 -7.45
CA LEU A 163 -1.58 4.15 -7.94
C LEU A 163 -0.66 4.79 -8.96
N ALA A 164 -1.21 5.56 -9.90
CA ALA A 164 -0.45 6.23 -10.94
C ALA A 164 0.55 7.26 -10.38
N LEU A 165 0.17 7.99 -9.32
CA LEU A 165 1.06 8.93 -8.63
C LEU A 165 2.16 8.25 -7.80
N SER A 166 1.85 7.06 -7.27
CA SER A 166 2.74 6.32 -6.37
C SER A 166 3.65 5.31 -7.08
N VAL A 167 3.58 5.16 -8.41
CA VAL A 167 4.38 4.19 -9.16
C VAL A 167 5.88 4.26 -8.82
N ASN A 168 6.41 3.17 -8.28
CA ASN A 168 7.80 3.07 -7.80
C ASN A 168 8.35 1.64 -7.95
N SER A 169 7.95 0.92 -8.99
CA SER A 169 8.35 -0.48 -9.19
C SER A 169 8.43 -0.94 -10.67
N PRO A 170 9.23 -0.28 -11.52
CA PRO A 170 9.30 -0.64 -12.95
C PRO A 170 10.04 -1.95 -13.23
N PHE A 171 10.89 -2.42 -12.31
CA PHE A 171 11.74 -3.60 -12.51
C PHE A 171 11.23 -4.85 -11.76
N TRP A 172 11.39 -6.03 -12.36
CA TRP A 172 11.14 -7.32 -11.70
C TRP A 172 12.18 -8.36 -12.14
N ASN A 173 12.89 -8.97 -11.18
CA ASN A 173 14.02 -9.88 -11.43
C ASN A 173 15.13 -9.28 -12.33
N GLY A 174 15.43 -7.98 -12.18
CA GLY A 174 16.44 -7.29 -12.96
C GLY A 174 16.03 -6.90 -14.38
N PHE A 175 14.75 -7.02 -14.74
CA PHE A 175 14.23 -6.62 -16.05
C PHE A 175 13.26 -5.45 -15.93
N ASP A 176 13.40 -4.44 -16.79
CA ASP A 176 12.35 -3.44 -16.98
C ASP A 176 11.12 -4.15 -17.56
N THR A 177 10.02 -4.09 -16.82
CA THR A 177 8.78 -4.78 -17.18
C THR A 177 7.97 -4.04 -18.24
N GLY A 178 8.30 -2.77 -18.50
CA GLY A 178 7.47 -1.85 -19.27
C GLY A 178 6.23 -1.35 -18.51
N LEU A 179 6.07 -1.71 -17.23
CA LEU A 179 5.04 -1.19 -16.33
C LEU A 179 5.63 -0.09 -15.44
N ALA A 180 4.82 0.85 -15.00
CA ALA A 180 5.22 1.85 -14.01
C ALA A 180 5.14 1.27 -12.59
N SER A 181 4.10 0.49 -12.29
CA SER A 181 4.02 -0.35 -11.08
C SER A 181 3.87 -1.82 -11.47
N ALA A 182 4.97 -2.57 -11.52
CA ALA A 182 4.90 -4.01 -11.65
C ALA A 182 4.45 -4.69 -10.34
N ARG A 183 4.67 -4.05 -9.19
CA ARG A 183 4.20 -4.51 -7.87
C ARG A 183 2.72 -4.88 -7.92
N ALA A 184 1.88 -3.94 -8.36
CA ALA A 184 0.44 -4.13 -8.42
C ALA A 184 0.05 -5.39 -9.21
N LYS A 185 0.76 -5.69 -10.33
CA LYS A 185 0.46 -6.87 -11.14
C LYS A 185 1.02 -8.18 -10.59
N ILE A 186 2.13 -8.13 -9.87
CA ILE A 186 2.67 -9.30 -9.16
C ILE A 186 1.74 -9.67 -8.00
N PHE A 187 1.31 -8.68 -7.21
CA PHE A 187 0.42 -8.86 -6.06
C PHE A 187 -0.96 -9.39 -6.49
N GLU A 188 -1.55 -8.84 -7.55
CA GLU A 188 -2.85 -9.27 -8.10
C GLU A 188 -2.94 -10.74 -8.55
N ALA A 189 -1.81 -11.45 -8.62
CA ALA A 189 -1.83 -12.87 -8.93
C ALA A 189 -2.18 -13.76 -7.74
N LEU A 190 -2.17 -13.20 -6.52
CA LEU A 190 -2.63 -13.90 -5.32
C LEU A 190 -4.18 -13.96 -5.31
N PRO A 191 -4.77 -14.97 -4.66
CA PRO A 191 -6.22 -14.98 -4.42
C PRO A 191 -6.62 -13.78 -3.55
N ASN A 192 -7.88 -13.35 -3.64
CA ASN A 192 -8.45 -12.30 -2.78
C ASN A 192 -7.73 -10.93 -2.85
N THR A 193 -7.09 -10.62 -3.98
CA THR A 193 -6.41 -9.34 -4.21
C THR A 193 -7.13 -8.46 -5.23
N GLY A 194 -6.68 -7.21 -5.30
CA GLY A 194 -7.07 -6.25 -6.32
C GLY A 194 -8.36 -5.52 -5.98
N MET A 195 -9.01 -4.98 -7.02
CA MET A 195 -10.18 -4.12 -6.85
C MET A 195 -11.35 -4.92 -6.27
N PRO A 196 -11.91 -4.54 -5.10
CA PRO A 196 -13.06 -5.23 -4.53
C PRO A 196 -14.33 -4.96 -5.36
N THR A 197 -15.27 -5.91 -5.31
CA THR A 197 -16.64 -5.69 -5.79
C THR A 197 -17.40 -4.77 -4.85
N TYR A 198 -18.52 -4.22 -5.34
CA TYR A 198 -19.42 -3.41 -4.52
C TYR A 198 -20.06 -4.25 -3.41
N PHE A 199 -20.16 -3.68 -2.21
CA PHE A 199 -20.93 -4.23 -1.08
C PHE A 199 -22.06 -3.25 -0.72
N GLU A 200 -23.29 -3.73 -0.59
CA GLU A 200 -24.45 -2.85 -0.33
C GLU A 200 -24.40 -2.18 1.04
N ASP A 201 -23.94 -2.91 2.05
CA ASP A 201 -23.87 -2.50 3.44
C ASP A 201 -22.77 -3.28 4.18
N PHE A 202 -22.49 -2.88 5.42
CA PHE A 202 -21.50 -3.55 6.26
C PHE A 202 -21.91 -4.98 6.59
N GLU A 203 -23.21 -5.25 6.77
CA GLU A 203 -23.69 -6.60 7.04
C GLU A 203 -23.29 -7.57 5.92
N THR A 204 -23.47 -7.17 4.66
CA THR A 204 -23.11 -7.96 3.48
C THR A 204 -21.60 -8.18 3.41
N TYR A 205 -20.80 -7.14 3.69
CA TYR A 205 -19.34 -7.26 3.76
C TYR A 205 -18.89 -8.24 4.85
N GLN A 206 -19.39 -8.08 6.08
CA GLN A 206 -19.06 -8.93 7.22
C GLN A 206 -19.50 -10.38 7.00
N GLN A 207 -20.68 -10.59 6.38
CA GLN A 207 -21.13 -11.94 5.99
C GLN A 207 -20.21 -12.58 4.96
N PHE A 208 -19.68 -11.81 4.00
CA PHE A 208 -18.70 -12.31 3.03
C PHE A 208 -17.38 -12.67 3.73
N GLU A 209 -16.79 -11.76 4.51
CA GLU A 209 -15.55 -12.00 5.28
C GLU A 209 -15.66 -13.27 6.13
N ARG A 210 -16.75 -13.38 6.91
CA ARG A 210 -17.02 -14.55 7.76
C ARG A 210 -17.09 -15.85 6.94
N LYS A 211 -17.79 -15.86 5.81
CA LYS A 211 -17.90 -17.06 4.97
C LYS A 211 -16.55 -17.45 4.36
N MET A 212 -15.72 -16.49 3.98
CA MET A 212 -14.39 -16.77 3.44
C MET A 212 -13.52 -17.52 4.47
N VAL A 213 -13.61 -17.12 5.75
CA VAL A 213 -12.95 -17.79 6.87
C VAL A 213 -13.58 -19.16 7.16
N GLU A 214 -14.90 -19.22 7.37
CA GLU A 214 -15.62 -20.45 7.76
C GLU A 214 -15.49 -21.57 6.72
N LEU A 215 -15.42 -21.22 5.43
CA LEU A 215 -15.25 -22.17 4.34
C LEU A 215 -13.78 -22.50 4.04
N GLY A 216 -12.83 -21.92 4.80
CA GLY A 216 -11.40 -22.16 4.66
C GLY A 216 -10.79 -21.59 3.37
N SER A 217 -11.45 -20.60 2.75
CA SER A 217 -10.88 -19.88 1.59
C SER A 217 -9.75 -18.95 2.03
N ILE A 218 -9.86 -18.38 3.24
CA ILE A 218 -8.82 -17.62 3.93
C ILE A 218 -8.59 -18.17 5.34
N GLU A 219 -7.37 -18.06 5.84
CA GLU A 219 -7.03 -18.46 7.23
C GLU A 219 -7.54 -17.44 8.24
N ASP A 220 -7.47 -16.15 7.90
CA ASP A 220 -8.03 -15.06 8.69
C ASP A 220 -8.40 -13.88 7.77
N ARG A 221 -9.09 -12.89 8.33
CA ARG A 221 -9.59 -11.72 7.61
C ARG A 221 -8.51 -10.86 6.94
N GLY A 222 -7.28 -10.88 7.48
CA GLY A 222 -6.14 -10.17 6.93
C GLY A 222 -5.80 -10.63 5.51
N GLU A 223 -6.17 -11.86 5.13
CA GLU A 223 -5.97 -12.40 3.78
C GLU A 223 -7.01 -11.93 2.75
N LEU A 224 -7.88 -10.98 3.09
CA LEU A 224 -8.61 -10.17 2.12
C LEU A 224 -7.74 -9.00 1.66
N TRP A 225 -6.78 -9.26 0.79
CA TRP A 225 -5.80 -8.29 0.30
C TRP A 225 -6.32 -7.36 -0.80
N TYR A 226 -7.53 -6.84 -0.64
CA TYR A 226 -8.12 -5.89 -1.58
C TYR A 226 -7.36 -4.56 -1.60
N ASP A 227 -7.44 -3.84 -2.71
CA ASP A 227 -6.79 -2.52 -2.85
C ASP A 227 -7.37 -1.48 -1.86
N VAL A 228 -8.62 -1.70 -1.43
CA VAL A 228 -9.29 -0.98 -0.35
C VAL A 228 -10.21 -1.93 0.42
N ARG A 229 -10.33 -1.76 1.75
CA ARG A 229 -11.30 -2.52 2.55
C ARG A 229 -11.70 -1.81 3.84
N PRO A 230 -12.91 -2.05 4.37
CA PRO A 230 -13.19 -1.86 5.78
C PRO A 230 -12.34 -2.82 6.61
N HIS A 231 -11.50 -2.30 7.50
CA HIS A 231 -10.70 -3.11 8.41
C HIS A 231 -11.45 -3.35 9.72
N THR A 232 -12.15 -4.49 9.78
CA THR A 232 -13.09 -4.83 10.85
C THR A 232 -12.45 -5.05 12.23
N GLY A 233 -11.11 -5.08 12.31
CA GLY A 233 -10.37 -5.16 13.57
C GLY A 233 -9.90 -3.81 14.10
N HIS A 234 -9.85 -2.78 13.25
CA HIS A 234 -9.33 -1.45 13.61
C HIS A 234 -10.38 -0.34 13.48
N GLY A 235 -11.53 -0.60 12.85
CA GLY A 235 -12.53 0.43 12.63
C GLY A 235 -12.14 1.43 11.57
N THR A 236 -11.32 1.02 10.61
CA THR A 236 -10.75 1.93 9.60
C THR A 236 -11.23 1.56 8.22
N VAL A 237 -11.15 2.50 7.28
CA VAL A 237 -11.01 2.18 5.86
C VAL A 237 -9.53 2.17 5.53
N GLU A 238 -9.08 1.08 4.93
CA GLU A 238 -7.67 0.82 4.64
C GLU A 238 -7.43 0.87 3.13
N VAL A 239 -6.54 1.75 2.70
CA VAL A 239 -6.08 1.89 1.30
C VAL A 239 -4.72 1.22 1.15
N ARG A 240 -4.59 0.25 0.24
CA ARG A 240 -3.41 -0.61 0.07
C ARG A 240 -2.79 -0.57 -1.33
N THR A 241 -3.37 0.26 -2.21
CA THR A 241 -2.97 0.39 -3.61
C THR A 241 -1.54 0.90 -3.82
N PRO A 242 -1.03 1.90 -3.07
CA PRO A 242 0.26 2.52 -3.39
C PRO A 242 1.46 1.56 -3.34
N ASP A 243 2.44 1.75 -4.22
CA ASP A 243 3.76 1.15 -4.05
C ASP A 243 4.45 1.77 -2.82
N ALA A 244 5.37 1.05 -2.17
CA ALA A 244 6.23 1.66 -1.16
C ALA A 244 7.09 2.80 -1.76
N GLN A 245 7.24 3.90 -1.02
CA GLN A 245 7.89 5.12 -1.48
C GLN A 245 9.31 5.26 -0.93
N THR A 246 10.26 5.64 -1.79
CA THR A 246 11.63 5.95 -1.37
C THR A 246 11.67 7.25 -0.56
N ASP A 247 11.08 8.32 -1.09
CA ASP A 247 10.99 9.62 -0.43
C ASP A 247 9.85 9.64 0.62
N PRO A 248 10.14 9.92 1.91
CA PRO A 248 9.10 10.03 2.93
C PRO A 248 8.08 11.14 2.64
N ALA A 249 8.46 12.23 1.94
CA ALA A 249 7.52 13.28 1.58
C ALA A 249 6.43 12.78 0.62
N ALA A 250 6.75 11.78 -0.23
CA ALA A 250 5.75 11.13 -1.07
C ALA A 250 4.76 10.30 -0.23
N THR A 251 5.23 9.55 0.77
CA THR A 251 4.35 8.85 1.72
C THR A 251 3.40 9.81 2.40
N VAL A 252 3.91 10.93 2.95
CA VAL A 252 3.10 11.94 3.62
C VAL A 252 2.02 12.49 2.69
N ALA A 253 2.36 12.82 1.45
CA ALA A 253 1.39 13.33 0.47
C ALA A 253 0.24 12.34 0.20
N PHE A 254 0.53 11.04 0.15
CA PHE A 254 -0.52 10.03 -0.03
C PHE A 254 -1.38 9.86 1.23
N VAL A 255 -0.78 9.91 2.42
CA VAL A 255 -1.51 9.81 3.69
C VAL A 255 -2.46 11.00 3.85
N GLU A 256 -1.97 12.23 3.64
CA GLU A 256 -2.80 13.44 3.72
C GLU A 256 -3.95 13.43 2.71
N TYR A 257 -3.69 12.99 1.47
CA TYR A 257 -4.73 12.90 0.46
C TYR A 257 -5.80 11.85 0.82
N VAL A 258 -5.37 10.65 1.23
CA VAL A 258 -6.31 9.59 1.62
C VAL A 258 -7.13 10.02 2.83
N HIS A 259 -6.51 10.68 3.82
CA HIS A 259 -7.20 11.25 4.97
C HIS A 259 -8.28 12.26 4.54
N ALA A 260 -7.90 13.29 3.78
CA ALA A 260 -8.82 14.33 3.32
C ALA A 260 -9.96 13.78 2.44
N LEU A 261 -9.65 12.78 1.60
CA LEU A 261 -10.66 12.12 0.77
C LEU A 261 -11.65 11.32 1.61
N VAL A 262 -11.18 10.59 2.63
CA VAL A 262 -12.06 9.83 3.52
C VAL A 262 -12.95 10.76 4.35
N GLU A 263 -12.41 11.86 4.87
CA GLU A 263 -13.18 12.91 5.58
C GLU A 263 -14.28 13.52 4.69
N ASP A 264 -13.94 13.87 3.44
CA ASP A 264 -14.91 14.41 2.47
C ASP A 264 -16.00 13.38 2.11
N LEU A 265 -15.62 12.12 1.88
CA LEU A 265 -16.57 11.05 1.60
C LEU A 265 -17.46 10.75 2.82
N ALA A 266 -16.92 10.80 4.04
CA ALA A 266 -17.69 10.67 5.27
C ALA A 266 -18.74 11.79 5.40
N ALA A 267 -18.38 13.04 5.11
CA ALA A 267 -19.32 14.15 5.13
C ALA A 267 -20.46 13.97 4.10
N ARG A 268 -20.15 13.49 2.89
CA ARG A 268 -21.14 13.20 1.85
C ARG A 268 -22.10 12.07 2.23
N TYR A 269 -21.58 11.04 2.91
CA TYR A 269 -22.42 9.96 3.44
C TYR A 269 -23.44 10.51 4.45
N GLU A 270 -23.01 11.39 5.36
CA GLU A 270 -23.90 12.04 6.33
C GLU A 270 -24.94 12.95 5.68
N ASP A 271 -24.58 13.60 4.57
CA ASP A 271 -25.50 14.37 3.73
C ASP A 271 -26.48 13.48 2.92
N GLY A 272 -26.31 12.15 2.98
CA GLY A 272 -27.19 11.18 2.32
C GLY A 272 -26.93 11.02 0.82
N GLU A 273 -25.70 11.27 0.35
CA GLU A 273 -25.32 11.03 -1.05
C GLU A 273 -25.48 9.54 -1.40
N SER A 274 -26.13 9.27 -2.54
CA SER A 274 -26.23 7.90 -3.05
C SER A 274 -24.87 7.42 -3.55
N GLY A 275 -24.52 6.17 -3.27
CA GLY A 275 -23.30 5.56 -3.80
C GLY A 275 -23.27 5.48 -5.33
N THR A 276 -22.07 5.39 -5.89
CA THR A 276 -21.86 5.33 -7.34
C THR A 276 -21.79 3.89 -7.82
N ASP A 277 -22.72 3.53 -8.71
CA ASP A 277 -22.70 2.22 -9.37
C ASP A 277 -21.72 2.21 -10.56
N ILE A 278 -20.44 1.99 -10.24
CA ILE A 278 -19.40 1.80 -11.26
C ILE A 278 -19.09 0.31 -11.39
N ARG A 279 -19.17 -0.18 -12.63
CA ARG A 279 -18.76 -1.54 -12.98
C ARG A 279 -17.28 -1.79 -12.67
N ARG A 280 -16.99 -2.94 -12.06
CA ARG A 280 -15.62 -3.36 -11.75
C ARG A 280 -14.71 -3.38 -12.97
N GLU A 281 -15.22 -3.70 -14.15
CA GLU A 281 -14.41 -3.72 -15.37
C GLU A 281 -13.88 -2.34 -15.78
N ILE A 282 -14.60 -1.26 -15.45
CA ILE A 282 -14.13 0.11 -15.67
C ILE A 282 -13.03 0.46 -14.66
N LEU A 283 -13.22 0.06 -13.40
CA LEU A 283 -12.22 0.23 -12.35
C LEU A 283 -10.92 -0.52 -12.67
N ASP A 284 -11.03 -1.77 -13.15
CA ASP A 284 -9.89 -2.58 -13.59
C ASP A 284 -9.19 -1.97 -14.82
N ALA A 285 -9.94 -1.38 -15.76
CA ALA A 285 -9.36 -0.68 -16.92
C ALA A 285 -8.56 0.56 -16.48
N ASN A 286 -9.11 1.36 -15.56
CA ASN A 286 -8.41 2.50 -14.96
C ASN A 286 -7.16 2.04 -14.19
N LYS A 287 -7.27 0.96 -13.40
CA LYS A 287 -6.13 0.38 -12.68
C LYS A 287 -5.04 -0.08 -13.65
N TRP A 288 -5.40 -0.73 -14.76
CA TRP A 288 -4.43 -1.10 -15.80
C TRP A 288 -3.72 0.13 -16.39
N HIS A 289 -4.44 1.22 -16.64
CA HIS A 289 -3.84 2.46 -17.14
C HIS A 289 -2.83 3.04 -16.14
N ALA A 290 -3.16 3.06 -14.85
CA ALA A 290 -2.23 3.45 -13.79
C ALA A 290 -0.97 2.58 -13.78
N ILE A 291 -1.15 1.25 -13.74
CA ILE A 291 -0.08 0.26 -13.73
C ILE A 291 0.87 0.46 -14.91
N ARG A 292 0.33 0.66 -16.11
CA ARG A 292 1.11 0.69 -17.34
C ARG A 292 1.75 2.05 -17.62
N TYR A 293 1.02 3.14 -17.41
CA TYR A 293 1.42 4.47 -17.89
C TYR A 293 1.85 5.42 -16.77
N GLY A 294 1.56 5.13 -15.50
CA GLY A 294 1.93 5.99 -14.38
C GLY A 294 1.45 7.42 -14.62
N TYR A 295 2.37 8.39 -14.65
CA TYR A 295 2.04 9.81 -14.76
C TYR A 295 1.39 10.19 -16.11
N ASP A 296 1.59 9.37 -17.14
CA ASP A 296 0.99 9.58 -18.47
C ASP A 296 -0.41 8.93 -18.60
N ALA A 297 -0.98 8.42 -17.51
CA ALA A 297 -2.29 7.76 -17.53
C ALA A 297 -3.45 8.75 -17.67
N SER A 298 -4.50 8.27 -18.34
CA SER A 298 -5.84 8.85 -18.31
C SER A 298 -6.84 7.81 -17.83
N PHE A 299 -7.87 8.25 -17.13
CA PHE A 299 -8.87 7.42 -16.47
C PHE A 299 -10.26 7.72 -16.99
N ILE A 300 -11.07 6.69 -17.18
CA ILE A 300 -12.49 6.82 -17.50
C ILE A 300 -13.18 7.51 -16.31
N THR A 301 -13.97 8.55 -16.58
CA THR A 301 -14.71 9.32 -15.57
C THR A 301 -15.81 8.47 -14.90
N ARG A 302 -16.29 8.89 -13.72
CA ARG A 302 -17.28 8.13 -12.94
C ARG A 302 -18.60 7.89 -13.68
N ASP A 303 -18.99 8.81 -14.57
CA ASP A 303 -20.17 8.70 -15.43
C ASP A 303 -19.94 7.86 -16.70
N VAL A 304 -18.70 7.46 -16.97
CA VAL A 304 -18.31 6.62 -18.12
C VAL A 304 -18.53 7.34 -19.47
N GLU A 305 -18.57 8.66 -19.47
CA GLU A 305 -18.80 9.46 -20.68
C GLU A 305 -17.52 10.08 -21.26
N ASP A 306 -16.45 10.22 -20.46
CA ASP A 306 -15.18 10.83 -20.89
C ASP A 306 -13.96 10.18 -20.19
N THR A 307 -12.80 10.79 -20.40
CA THR A 307 -11.56 10.49 -19.69
C THR A 307 -10.97 11.74 -19.03
N ILE A 308 -10.30 11.56 -17.90
CA ILE A 308 -9.54 12.59 -17.18
C ILE A 308 -8.07 12.18 -17.13
N THR A 309 -7.16 13.09 -17.46
CA THR A 309 -5.71 12.85 -17.30
C THR A 309 -5.32 12.88 -15.83
N LEU A 310 -4.18 12.27 -15.47
CA LEU A 310 -3.70 12.34 -14.09
C LEU A 310 -3.50 13.78 -13.60
N GLY A 311 -2.96 14.66 -14.44
CA GLY A 311 -2.74 16.06 -14.09
C GLY A 311 -4.06 16.83 -13.85
N GLU A 312 -5.09 16.58 -14.65
CA GLU A 312 -6.42 17.17 -14.44
C GLU A 312 -7.07 16.64 -13.16
N PHE A 313 -6.92 15.33 -12.88
CA PHE A 313 -7.38 14.73 -11.63
C PHE A 313 -6.70 15.38 -10.42
N VAL A 314 -5.37 15.50 -10.43
CA VAL A 314 -4.60 16.12 -9.34
C VAL A 314 -5.03 17.57 -9.13
N ALA A 315 -5.17 18.35 -10.19
CA ALA A 315 -5.61 19.73 -10.08
C ALA A 315 -7.03 19.82 -9.48
N ALA A 316 -7.97 19.01 -9.97
CA ALA A 316 -9.35 19.01 -9.49
C ALA A 316 -9.45 18.58 -8.03
N GLU A 317 -8.74 17.52 -7.62
CA GLU A 317 -8.77 17.02 -6.25
C GLU A 317 -8.07 17.98 -5.27
N SER A 318 -6.91 18.54 -5.66
CA SER A 318 -6.23 19.56 -4.85
C SER A 318 -7.11 20.79 -4.61
N ASP A 319 -7.77 21.30 -5.67
CA ASP A 319 -8.65 22.46 -5.55
C ASP A 319 -9.91 22.14 -4.72
N ARG A 320 -10.47 20.93 -4.87
CA ARG A 320 -11.69 20.49 -4.19
C ARG A 320 -11.46 20.22 -2.70
N LEU A 321 -10.37 19.54 -2.35
CA LEU A 321 -10.03 19.18 -0.97
C LEU A 321 -9.24 20.27 -0.24
N GLY A 322 -8.71 21.26 -0.97
CA GLY A 322 -7.91 22.33 -0.39
C GLY A 322 -6.53 21.87 0.08
N ILE A 323 -5.95 20.85 -0.56
CA ILE A 323 -4.62 20.31 -0.23
C ILE A 323 -3.69 20.33 -1.45
N ASP A 324 -2.43 20.73 -1.23
CA ASP A 324 -1.44 20.87 -2.31
C ASP A 324 -0.44 19.71 -2.39
N SER A 325 -0.55 18.72 -1.51
CA SER A 325 0.43 17.64 -1.40
C SER A 325 0.47 16.75 -2.65
N LEU A 326 -0.67 16.42 -3.26
CA LEU A 326 -0.71 15.72 -4.54
C LEU A 326 -0.14 16.56 -5.69
N ARG A 327 -0.41 17.87 -5.72
CA ARG A 327 0.12 18.78 -6.74
C ARG A 327 1.65 18.83 -6.66
N THR A 328 2.18 19.02 -5.45
CA THR A 328 3.62 19.00 -5.18
C THR A 328 4.24 17.66 -5.59
N ARG A 329 3.57 16.54 -5.27
CA ARG A 329 4.05 15.22 -5.69
C ARG A 329 4.05 15.08 -7.21
N PHE A 330 3.02 15.52 -7.92
CA PHE A 330 2.92 15.39 -9.37
C PHE A 330 3.94 16.24 -10.14
N GLU A 331 4.37 17.38 -9.56
CA GLU A 331 5.43 18.22 -10.15
C GLU A 331 6.83 17.55 -10.11
N MET A 332 7.01 16.59 -9.22
CA MET A 332 8.25 15.82 -9.08
C MET A 332 8.25 14.63 -10.06
N GLU A 333 9.45 14.17 -10.43
CA GLU A 333 9.59 12.99 -11.28
C GLU A 333 8.93 11.75 -10.63
N SER A 334 8.27 10.91 -11.44
CA SER A 334 7.69 9.66 -10.93
C SER A 334 8.79 8.70 -10.48
N GLY A 335 8.53 7.90 -9.44
CA GLY A 335 9.51 6.91 -8.94
C GLY A 335 9.94 5.93 -10.04
N ALA A 336 9.00 5.49 -10.86
CA ALA A 336 9.29 4.63 -12.00
C ALA A 336 10.20 5.27 -13.07
N ALA A 337 10.00 6.56 -13.40
CA ALA A 337 10.86 7.26 -14.35
C ALA A 337 12.26 7.51 -13.76
N TRP A 338 12.31 7.93 -12.50
CA TRP A 338 13.56 8.16 -11.76
C TRP A 338 14.42 6.90 -11.68
N GLN A 339 13.83 5.75 -11.31
CA GLN A 339 14.55 4.47 -11.27
C GLN A 339 15.09 4.05 -12.65
N ARG A 340 14.29 4.23 -13.71
CA ARG A 340 14.72 3.92 -15.09
C ARG A 340 15.90 4.79 -15.52
N ARG A 341 15.85 6.10 -15.22
CA ARG A 341 16.94 7.03 -15.56
C ARG A 341 18.25 6.61 -14.90
N ILE A 342 18.24 6.37 -13.59
CA ILE A 342 19.45 5.94 -12.85
C ILE A 342 19.98 4.63 -13.43
N HIS A 343 19.10 3.65 -13.68
CA HIS A 343 19.53 2.37 -14.26
C HIS A 343 20.14 2.53 -15.66
N GLU A 344 19.57 3.38 -16.52
CA GLU A 344 20.09 3.63 -17.87
C GLU A 344 21.43 4.38 -17.87
N GLU A 345 21.56 5.39 -17.01
CA GLU A 345 22.73 6.27 -16.96
C GLU A 345 23.90 5.68 -16.16
N GLU A 346 23.60 4.98 -15.06
CA GLU A 346 24.59 4.59 -14.04
C GLU A 346 24.59 3.07 -13.73
N GLY A 347 23.55 2.34 -14.13
CA GLY A 347 23.46 0.89 -13.98
C GLY A 347 22.78 0.42 -12.68
N LEU A 348 22.69 -0.91 -12.53
CA LEU A 348 21.94 -1.54 -11.44
C LEU A 348 22.52 -1.29 -10.05
N ASP A 349 23.85 -1.29 -9.89
CA ASP A 349 24.50 -1.03 -8.60
C ASP A 349 24.13 0.38 -8.08
N ALA A 350 24.18 1.40 -8.96
CA ALA A 350 23.80 2.77 -8.61
C ALA A 350 22.31 2.89 -8.28
N LEU A 351 21.44 2.16 -8.99
CA LEU A 351 20.02 2.11 -8.66
C LEU A 351 19.77 1.48 -7.28
N CYS A 352 20.45 0.38 -6.95
CA CYS A 352 20.30 -0.26 -5.63
C CYS A 352 20.76 0.69 -4.51
N GLU A 353 21.86 1.40 -4.72
CA GLU A 353 22.33 2.44 -3.80
C GLU A 353 21.32 3.57 -3.64
N ALA A 354 20.78 4.09 -4.74
CA ALA A 354 19.84 5.21 -4.73
C ALA A 354 18.50 4.89 -4.03
N LEU A 355 18.12 3.61 -3.97
CA LEU A 355 16.92 3.16 -3.27
C LEU A 355 17.10 3.00 -1.75
N CYS A 356 18.34 3.06 -1.26
CA CYS A 356 18.61 2.98 0.16
C CYS A 356 18.14 4.25 0.88
N LEU A 357 17.62 4.07 2.08
CA LEU A 357 17.28 5.14 3.00
C LEU A 357 18.54 5.55 3.79
N ASP A 358 18.61 6.84 4.12
CA ASP A 358 19.70 7.48 4.87
C ASP A 358 19.29 7.80 6.31
#